data_AF-A0A9E5YV08-F1
#
_entry.id   AF-A0A9E5YV08-F1
#
_cell.length_a   1.000
_cell.length_b   1.000
_cell.length_c   1.000
_cell.angle_alpha   90.00
_cell.angle_beta   90.00
_cell.angle_gamma   90.00
#
_symmetry.space_group_name_H-M   'P 1'
#
loop_
_entity.id
_entity.type
_entity.pdbx_description
1 polymer ?
#
loop_
_entity_poly.entity_id
_entity_poly.type
_entity_poly.pdbx_seq_one_letter_code
_entity_poly.pdbx_strand_id
1 'polypeptide(L)' 'MLIDGAWVDAKDGQTFESFNPATGEAWATAPVAGKADVERAVEAAHRAFT' A
#
# COMPACT_ATOMS: atom_id res chain seq x y z
N MET A 1 -2.74 2.64 -0.77
CA MET A 1 -2.96 1.17 -0.59
C MET A 1 -4.43 0.95 -0.25
N LEU A 2 -5.04 -0.18 -0.63
CA LEU A 2 -6.46 -0.46 -0.31
C LEU A 2 -6.53 -1.56 0.75
N ILE A 3 -7.03 -1.23 1.95
CA ILE A 3 -7.22 -2.18 3.07
C ILE A 3 -8.62 -1.98 3.63
N ASP A 4 -9.36 -3.07 3.81
CA ASP A 4 -10.70 -3.07 4.41
C ASP A 4 -11.68 -2.11 3.72
N GLY A 5 -11.62 -2.07 2.38
CA GLY A 5 -12.47 -1.20 1.56
C GLY A 5 -12.07 0.28 1.53
N ALA A 6 -11.00 0.68 2.23
CA ALA A 6 -10.55 2.08 2.30
C ALA A 6 -9.17 2.29 1.69
N TRP A 7 -8.99 3.40 0.97
CA TRP A 7 -7.68 3.88 0.57
C TRP A 7 -6.94 4.46 1.78
N VAL A 8 -5.77 3.91 2.07
CA VAL A 8 -4.95 4.25 3.23
C VAL A 8 -3.47 4.41 2.83
N ASP A 9 -2.77 5.25 3.59
CA ASP A 9 -1.32 5.38 3.56
C ASP A 9 -0.65 4.23 4.35
N ALA A 10 0.68 4.13 4.23
CA ALA A 10 1.47 3.24 5.07
C ALA A 10 1.38 3.68 6.54
N LYS A 11 1.33 2.73 7.47
CA LYS A 11 1.19 3.05 8.90
C LYS A 11 2.36 3.87 9.46
N ASP A 12 3.55 3.67 8.91
CA ASP A 12 4.76 4.43 9.24
C ASP A 12 4.97 5.65 8.34
N GLY A 13 4.05 5.93 7.42
CA GLY A 13 4.09 7.06 6.49
C GLY A 13 5.11 6.92 5.36
N GLN A 14 5.81 5.78 5.23
CA GLN A 14 6.82 5.61 4.18
C GLN A 14 6.18 5.53 2.79
N THR A 15 6.83 6.15 1.81
CA THR A 15 6.43 6.14 0.40
C THR A 15 7.64 5.90 -0.50
N PHE A 16 7.41 5.38 -1.70
CA PHE A 16 8.43 5.26 -2.74
C PHE A 16 7.93 5.85 -4.06
N GLU A 17 8.88 6.28 -4.88
CA GLU A 17 8.62 6.77 -6.23
C GLU A 17 8.53 5.60 -7.23
N SER A 18 7.50 5.61 -8.06
CA SER A 18 7.43 4.76 -9.25
C SER A 18 7.96 5.54 -10.44
N PHE A 19 8.82 4.89 -11.22
CA PHE A 19 9.49 5.49 -12.37
C PHE A 19 8.89 4.99 -13.68
N ASN A 20 8.74 5.91 -14.63
CA ASN A 20 8.32 5.57 -15.99
C ASN A 20 9.49 4.85 -16.69
N PRO A 21 9.33 3.59 -17.15
CA PRO A 21 10.43 2.84 -17.76
C PRO A 21 10.92 3.42 -19.10
N ALA A 22 10.12 4.27 -19.76
CA ALA A 22 10.51 4.90 -21.02
C ALA A 22 11.39 6.15 -20.85
N THR A 23 11.17 6.92 -19.78
CA THR A 23 11.88 8.20 -19.54
C THR A 23 12.82 8.17 -18.34
N GLY A 24 12.64 7.22 -17.42
CA GLY A 24 13.34 7.16 -16.14
C GLY A 24 12.87 8.21 -15.13
N GLU A 25 11.82 8.96 -15.41
CA GLU A 25 11.29 10.02 -14.53
C GLU A 25 10.26 9.46 -13.56
N ALA A 26 10.21 10.00 -12.34
CA ALA A 26 9.17 9.67 -11.37
C ALA A 26 7.80 10.14 -11.89
N TRP A 27 6.81 9.24 -11.89
CA TRP A 27 5.47 9.53 -12.41
C TRP A 27 4.36 9.36 -11.36
N ALA A 28 4.65 8.67 -10.27
CA ALA A 28 3.72 8.47 -9.16
C ALA A 28 4.46 8.15 -7.86
N THR A 29 3.78 8.37 -6.72
CA THR A 29 4.23 7.92 -5.40
C THR A 29 3.26 6.87 -4.86
N ALA A 30 3.78 5.84 -4.20
CA ALA A 30 2.97 4.80 -3.56
C ALA A 30 3.47 4.52 -2.13
N PRO A 31 2.58 4.14 -1.20
CA PRO A 31 2.97 3.78 0.16
C PRO A 31 3.80 2.49 0.19
N VAL A 32 4.80 2.45 1.07
CA VAL A 32 5.59 1.24 1.39
C VAL A 32 4.87 0.49 2.50
N ALA A 33 4.22 -0.62 2.18
CA ALA A 33 3.48 -1.40 3.17
C ALA A 33 4.45 -2.11 4.15
N GLY A 34 4.37 -1.75 5.42
CA GLY A 34 5.13 -2.40 6.49
C GLY A 34 4.43 -3.64 7.05
N LYS A 35 5.08 -4.34 8.00
CA LYS A 35 4.52 -5.53 8.66
C LYS A 35 3.11 -5.30 9.21
N ALA A 36 2.89 -4.17 9.88
CA ALA A 36 1.59 -3.85 10.50
C ALA A 36 0.48 -3.58 9.46
N ASP A 37 0.83 -3.09 8.27
CA ASP A 37 -0.12 -2.92 7.18
C ASP A 37 -0.52 -4.26 6.57
N VAL A 38 0.45 -5.18 6.44
CA VAL A 38 0.22 -6.55 5.98
C VAL A 38 -0.69 -7.30 6.95
N GLU A 39 -0.42 -7.23 8.25
CA GLU A 39 -1.28 -7.86 9.28
C GLU A 39 -2.72 -7.36 9.18
N ARG A 40 -2.94 -6.05 9.11
CA ARG A 40 -4.28 -5.45 8.91
C ARG A 40 -4.96 -5.94 7.64
N ALA A 41 -4.23 -6.04 6.54
CA ALA A 41 -4.77 -6.49 5.26
C ALA A 41 -5.22 -7.96 5.33
N VAL A 42 -4.41 -8.83 5.95
CA VAL A 42 -4.74 -10.25 6.15
C VAL A 42 -5.94 -10.41 7.08
N GLU A 43 -5.99 -9.68 8.19
CA GLU A 43 -7.12 -9.72 9.12
C GLU A 43 -8.43 -9.25 8.45
N ALA A 44 -8.38 -8.17 7.66
CA ALA A 44 -9.54 -7.69 6.92
C ALA A 44 -10.03 -8.73 5.90
N ALA A 45 -9.11 -9.35 5.14
CA ALA A 45 -9.44 -10.41 4.20
C ALA A 45 -10.07 -11.63 4.91
N HIS A 46 -9.54 -12.02 6.07
CA HIS A 46 -10.11 -13.11 6.88
C HIS A 46 -11.53 -12.78 7.35
N ARG A 47 -11.76 -11.59 7.94
CA ARG A 47 -13.09 -11.14 8.37
C ARG A 47 -14.11 -11.07 7.23
N ALA A 48 -13.68 -10.75 6.02
CA ALA A 48 -14.57 -10.70 4.86
C ALA A 48 -14.96 -12.11 4.37
N PHE A 49 -14.17 -13.13 4.68
CA PHE A 49 -14.40 -14.51 4.27
C PHE A 49 -15.25 -15.31 5.26
N THR A 50 -15.08 -15.09 6.57
CA THR A 50 -15.80 -15.77 7.66
C THR A 50 -16.98 -14.96 8.16
#